data_AF-A0A1V1FWW3-F1
#
_entry.id   AF-A0A1V1FWW3-F1
#
_cell.length_a   1.000
_cell.length_b   1.000
_cell.length_c   1.000
_cell.angle_alpha   90.00
_cell.angle_beta   90.00
_cell.angle_gamma   90.00
#
_symmetry.space_group_name_H-M   'P 1'
#
loop_
_entity.id
_entity.type
_entity.pdbx_description
1 polymer ?
#
loop_
_entity_poly.entity_id
_entity_poly.type
_entity_poly.pdbx_seq_one_letter_code
_entity_poly.pdbx_strand_id
1 'polypeptide(L)'
;MNKMKELIKKLNTNSLYLGFKKGYNLSILPEKIEKIYSLIFVRILRVIGGISFLLVLTSKYLMFPLYLQKVILILGIIQSLQMLIIFIIKIIYGIYTRPLFYII
;
A
#
# COMPACT_ATOMS: atom_id res chain seq x y z
N MET A 1 22.18 -31.73 -12.73
CA MET A 1 20.72 -31.63 -12.46
C MET A 1 20.34 -31.68 -10.96
N ASN A 2 21.13 -32.30 -10.07
CA ASN A 2 20.81 -32.38 -8.62
C ASN A 2 21.00 -31.07 -7.82
N LYS A 3 22.01 -30.26 -8.16
CA LYS A 3 22.32 -29.01 -7.42
C LYS A 3 21.18 -27.99 -7.46
N MET A 4 20.44 -27.95 -8.57
CA MET A 4 19.29 -27.04 -8.75
C MET A 4 18.09 -27.47 -7.91
N LYS A 5 17.82 -28.78 -7.80
CA LYS A 5 16.76 -29.32 -6.92
C LYS A 5 17.06 -29.06 -5.45
N GLU A 6 18.33 -29.11 -5.05
CA GLU A 6 18.76 -28.88 -3.67
C GLU A 6 18.61 -27.41 -3.25
N LEU A 7 18.96 -26.46 -4.14
CA LEU A 7 18.73 -25.03 -3.92
C LEU A 7 17.25 -24.68 -3.80
N ILE A 8 16.40 -25.28 -4.65
CA ILE A 8 14.94 -25.11 -4.59
C ILE A 8 14.41 -25.65 -3.26
N LYS A 9 14.91 -26.80 -2.79
CA LYS A 9 14.50 -27.38 -1.49
C LYS A 9 14.89 -26.47 -0.33
N LYS A 10 16.10 -25.89 -0.35
CA LYS A 10 16.60 -24.95 0.67
C LYS A 10 15.83 -23.62 0.69
N LEU A 11 15.43 -23.12 -0.48
CA LEU A 11 14.54 -21.96 -0.63
C LEU A 11 13.14 -22.23 -0.06
N ASN A 12 12.61 -23.43 -0.29
CA ASN A 12 11.26 -23.80 0.15
C ASN A 12 11.18 -24.04 1.67
N THR A 13 12.30 -24.36 2.32
CA THR A 13 12.41 -24.42 3.80
C THR A 13 12.74 -23.08 4.46
N ASN A 14 13.05 -22.05 3.68
CA ASN A 14 13.46 -20.76 4.21
C ASN A 14 12.23 -20.00 4.74
N SER A 15 12.19 -19.77 6.05
CA SER A 15 11.06 -19.14 6.76
C SER A 15 10.72 -17.74 6.22
N LEU A 16 11.73 -17.00 5.74
CA LEU A 16 11.56 -15.70 5.09
C LEU A 16 10.81 -15.82 3.76
N TYR A 17 11.18 -16.78 2.92
CA TYR A 17 10.53 -17.01 1.61
C TYR A 17 9.07 -17.45 1.80
N LEU A 18 8.82 -18.35 2.75
CA LEU A 18 7.46 -18.73 3.15
C LEU A 18 6.66 -17.54 3.70
N GLY A 19 7.31 -16.66 4.47
CA GLY A 19 6.72 -15.42 4.98
C GLY A 19 6.32 -14.44 3.86
N PHE A 20 7.17 -14.24 2.86
CA PHE A 20 6.87 -13.41 1.69
C PHE A 20 5.76 -14.02 0.82
N LYS A 21 5.84 -15.33 0.55
CA LYS A 21 4.83 -16.06 -0.24
C LYS A 21 3.45 -16.03 0.43
N LYS A 22 3.39 -16.23 1.76
CA LYS A 22 2.15 -16.11 2.54
C LYS A 22 1.65 -14.66 2.61
N GLY A 23 2.55 -13.69 2.77
CA GLY A 23 2.21 -12.26 2.76
C GLY A 23 1.60 -11.78 1.45
N TYR A 24 1.99 -12.36 0.31
CA TYR A 24 1.44 -12.03 -1.00
C TYR A 24 0.03 -12.60 -1.23
N ASN A 25 -0.30 -13.71 -0.57
CA ASN A 25 -1.60 -14.38 -0.70
C ASN A 25 -2.66 -13.87 0.28
N LEU A 26 -2.25 -13.08 1.27
CA LEU A 26 -3.17 -12.46 2.22
C LEU A 26 -3.77 -11.21 1.60
N SER A 27 -5.11 -11.14 1.61
CA SER A 27 -5.79 -9.90 1.25
C SER A 27 -5.38 -8.82 2.25
N ILE A 28 -4.45 -7.97 1.82
CA ILE A 28 -3.76 -6.97 2.65
C ILE A 28 -4.70 -5.87 3.12
N LEU A 29 -5.91 -5.78 2.55
CA LEU A 29 -6.96 -4.87 2.96
C LEU A 29 -8.17 -5.64 3.49
N PRO A 30 -8.77 -5.22 4.61
CA PRO A 30 -10.06 -5.76 5.02
C PRO A 30 -11.14 -5.44 3.95
N GLU A 31 -12.02 -6.40 3.69
CA GLU A 31 -13.04 -6.33 2.62
C GLU A 31 -13.90 -5.06 2.66
N LYS A 32 -14.17 -4.53 3.86
CA LYS A 32 -14.92 -3.27 4.04
C LYS A 32 -14.19 -2.07 3.41
N ILE A 33 -12.88 -2.02 3.54
CA ILE A 33 -12.06 -0.96 2.94
C ILE A 33 -11.93 -1.20 1.44
N GLU A 34 -11.77 -2.44 1.01
CA GLU A 34 -11.70 -2.78 -0.41
C GLU A 34 -12.94 -2.30 -1.19
N LYS A 35 -14.14 -2.46 -0.61
CA LYS A 35 -15.38 -1.91 -1.16
C LYS A 35 -15.36 -0.39 -1.30
N ILE A 36 -14.85 0.34 -0.31
CA ILE A 36 -14.71 1.82 -0.40
C ILE A 36 -13.71 2.21 -1.49
N TYR A 37 -12.61 1.46 -1.64
CA TYR A 37 -11.59 1.71 -2.67
C TYR A 37 -12.05 1.33 -4.09
N SER A 38 -13.06 0.47 -4.21
CA SER A 38 -13.67 0.14 -5.50
C SER A 38 -14.52 1.28 -6.07
N LEU A 39 -14.97 2.23 -5.24
CA LEU A 39 -15.79 3.36 -5.68
C LEU A 39 -15.02 4.27 -6.64
N ILE A 40 -15.65 4.61 -7.77
CA ILE A 40 -15.03 5.40 -8.84
C ILE A 40 -14.57 6.78 -8.34
N PHE A 41 -15.34 7.39 -7.44
CA PHE A 41 -15.04 8.69 -6.85
C PHE A 41 -13.73 8.65 -6.04
N VAL A 42 -13.55 7.60 -5.22
CA VAL A 42 -12.34 7.40 -4.41
C VAL A 42 -11.13 7.16 -5.30
N ARG A 43 -11.31 6.46 -6.44
CA ARG A 43 -10.23 6.27 -7.42
C ARG A 43 -9.78 7.58 -8.05
N ILE A 44 -10.73 8.41 -8.49
CA ILE A 44 -10.43 9.71 -9.09
C ILE A 44 -9.72 10.62 -8.08
N LEU A 45 -10.26 10.69 -6.85
CA LEU A 45 -9.66 11.46 -5.76
C LEU A 45 -8.22 11.02 -5.51
N ARG A 46 -7.96 9.71 -5.50
CA ARG A 46 -6.63 9.14 -5.27
C ARG A 46 -5.64 9.46 -6.39
N VAL A 47 -6.10 9.51 -7.65
CA VAL A 47 -5.25 9.88 -8.79
C VAL A 47 -4.90 11.36 -8.71
N ILE A 48 -5.90 12.23 -8.52
CA ILE A 48 -5.70 13.67 -8.43
C ILE A 48 -4.81 14.01 -7.22
N GLY A 49 -5.17 13.49 -6.03
CA GLY A 49 -4.40 13.67 -4.81
C GLY A 49 -2.98 13.09 -4.90
N GLY A 50 -2.80 11.97 -5.61
CA GLY A 50 -1.49 11.37 -5.87
C GLY A 50 -0.59 12.24 -6.75
N ILE A 51 -1.15 12.82 -7.82
CA ILE A 51 -0.45 13.78 -8.68
C ILE A 51 -0.09 15.03 -7.88
N SER A 52 -1.03 15.55 -7.08
CA SER A 52 -0.78 16.69 -6.19
C SER A 52 0.34 16.40 -5.19
N PHE A 53 0.33 15.21 -4.57
CA PHE A 53 1.39 14.78 -3.66
C PHE A 53 2.76 14.70 -4.34
N LEU A 54 2.84 14.13 -5.55
CA LEU A 54 4.08 14.07 -6.32
C LEU A 54 4.60 15.46 -6.69
N LEU A 55 3.71 16.38 -7.05
CA LEU A 55 4.06 17.78 -7.32
C LEU A 55 4.60 18.50 -6.08
N VAL A 56 4.03 18.21 -4.90
CA VAL A 56 4.54 18.72 -3.62
C VAL A 56 5.93 18.15 -3.33
N LEU A 57 6.11 16.82 -3.46
CA LEU A 57 7.38 16.15 -3.17
C LEU A 57 8.52 16.59 -4.10
N THR A 58 8.21 16.87 -5.37
CA THR A 58 9.18 17.33 -6.36
C THR A 58 9.38 18.85 -6.35
N SER A 59 8.72 19.57 -5.43
CA SER A 59 8.69 21.03 -5.36
C SER A 59 8.22 21.74 -6.64
N LYS A 60 7.71 20.99 -7.62
CA LYS A 60 7.24 21.52 -8.92
C LYS A 60 5.93 22.30 -8.78
N TYR A 61 5.23 22.17 -7.66
CA TYR A 61 4.05 22.97 -7.37
C TYR A 61 4.35 24.49 -7.36
N LEU A 62 5.60 24.91 -7.05
CA LEU A 62 6.02 26.31 -7.01
C LEU A 62 5.94 27.02 -8.38
N MET A 63 5.91 26.26 -9.48
CA MET A 63 5.81 26.81 -10.84
C MET A 63 4.37 27.29 -11.18
N PHE A 64 3.38 26.93 -10.37
CA PHE A 64 1.97 27.29 -10.57
C PHE A 64 1.60 28.61 -9.90
N PRO A 65 0.51 29.29 -10.32
CA PRO A 65 0.01 30.49 -9.66
C PRO A 65 -0.40 30.20 -8.20
N LEU A 66 -0.26 31.21 -7.33
CA LEU A 66 -0.45 31.11 -5.86
C LEU A 66 -1.77 30.42 -5.43
N TYR A 67 -2.85 30.65 -6.16
CA TYR A 67 -4.14 30.01 -5.89
C TYR A 67 -4.08 28.49 -6.11
N LEU A 68 -3.49 28.04 -7.22
CA LEU A 68 -3.32 26.62 -7.51
C LEU A 68 -2.34 25.95 -6.53
N GLN A 69 -1.29 26.67 -6.11
CA GLN A 69 -0.35 26.15 -5.12
C GLN A 69 -1.06 25.73 -3.82
N LYS A 70 -1.94 26.59 -3.30
CA LYS A 70 -2.71 26.30 -2.07
C LYS A 70 -3.60 25.06 -2.26
N VAL A 71 -4.27 24.95 -3.40
CA VAL A 71 -5.15 23.81 -3.71
C VAL A 71 -4.35 22.50 -3.81
N ILE A 72 -3.23 22.51 -4.54
CA ILE A 72 -2.33 21.36 -4.69
C ILE A 72 -1.80 20.91 -3.32
N LEU A 73 -1.44 21.86 -2.46
CA LEU A 73 -0.89 21.57 -1.14
C LEU A 73 -1.95 20.96 -0.21
N ILE A 74 -3.19 21.49 -0.20
CA ILE A 74 -4.31 20.91 0.55
C ILE A 74 -4.61 19.48 0.07
N LEU A 75 -4.70 19.26 -1.25
CA LEU A 75 -4.96 17.93 -1.81
C LEU A 75 -3.81 16.96 -1.51
N GLY A 76 -2.56 17.41 -1.57
CA GLY A 76 -1.40 16.61 -1.21
C GLY A 76 -1.40 16.19 0.26
N ILE A 77 -1.79 17.06 1.18
CA ILE A 77 -1.92 16.75 2.61
C ILE A 77 -3.03 15.72 2.84
N ILE A 78 -4.21 15.93 2.26
CA ILE A 78 -5.34 14.99 2.37
C ILE A 78 -4.93 13.60 1.85
N GLN A 79 -4.27 13.55 0.69
CA GLN A 79 -3.78 12.29 0.13
C GLN A 79 -2.74 11.61 1.03
N SER A 80 -1.84 12.39 1.63
CA SER A 80 -0.82 11.87 2.56
C SER A 80 -1.45 11.25 3.80
N LEU A 81 -2.42 11.96 4.40
CA LEU A 81 -3.18 11.45 5.55
C LEU A 81 -3.94 10.16 5.19
N GLN A 82 -4.61 10.14 4.03
CA GLN A 82 -5.29 8.95 3.55
C GLN A 82 -4.31 7.77 3.41
N MET A 83 -3.14 7.98 2.80
CA MET A 83 -2.12 6.92 2.67
C MET A 83 -1.63 6.42 4.03
N LEU A 84 -1.41 7.32 4.99
CA LEU A 84 -0.96 6.97 6.34
C LEU A 84 -2.01 6.15 7.09
N ILE A 85 -3.29 6.53 7.02
CA ILE A 85 -4.40 5.79 7.64
C ILE A 85 -4.50 4.36 7.06
N ILE A 86 -4.45 4.21 5.73
CA ILE A 86 -4.45 2.88 5.10
C ILE A 86 -3.25 2.06 5.58
N PHE A 87 -2.08 2.68 5.64
CA PHE A 87 -0.85 2.01 6.06
C PHE A 87 -0.96 1.47 7.50
N ILE A 88 -1.48 2.27 8.43
CA ILE A 88 -1.76 1.83 9.79
C ILE A 88 -2.75 0.65 9.80
N ILE A 89 -3.86 0.76 9.05
CA ILE A 89 -4.87 -0.30 9.00
C ILE A 89 -4.27 -1.59 8.42
N LYS A 90 -3.43 -1.50 7.38
CA LYS A 90 -2.71 -2.65 6.81
C LYS A 90 -1.79 -3.31 7.83
N ILE A 91 -1.06 -2.53 8.62
CA ILE A 91 -0.18 -3.05 9.67
C ILE A 91 -1.00 -3.78 10.73
N ILE A 92 -2.05 -3.13 11.24
CA ILE A 92 -2.92 -3.71 12.27
C ILE A 92 -3.56 -4.99 11.74
N TYR A 93 -4.22 -4.93 10.59
CA TYR A 93 -4.87 -6.10 9.98
C TYR A 93 -3.87 -7.21 9.68
N GLY A 94 -2.71 -6.88 9.11
CA GLY A 94 -1.63 -7.85 8.87
C GLY A 94 -1.09 -8.52 10.14
N ILE A 95 -1.05 -7.81 11.27
CA ILE A 95 -0.70 -8.38 12.57
C ILE A 95 -1.83 -9.25 13.11
N TYR A 96 -3.10 -8.85 12.97
CA TYR A 96 -4.27 -9.60 13.45
C TYR A 96 -4.60 -10.85 12.63
N THR A 97 -4.35 -10.85 11.32
CA THR A 97 -4.56 -12.04 10.46
C THR A 97 -3.41 -13.04 10.59
N ARG A 98 -2.21 -12.61 11.03
CA ARG A 98 -1.05 -13.48 11.27
C ARG A 98 -1.27 -14.60 12.32
N PRO A 99 -1.90 -14.39 13.49
CA PRO A 99 -2.12 -15.46 14.48
C PRO A 99 -3.18 -16.49 14.07
N LEU A 100 -4.12 -16.16 13.16
CA LEU A 100 -5.19 -17.09 12.76
C LEU A 100 -4.69 -18.27 11.92
N PHE A 101 -3.55 -18.11 11.24
CA PHE A 101 -2.93 -19.14 10.39
C PHE A 101 -1.96 -20.08 11.13
N TYR A 102 -1.81 -19.93 12.45
CA TYR A 102 -1.05 -20.87 13.29
C TYR A 102 -1.92 -22.03 13.82
N ILE A 103 -3.23 -22.02 13.52
CA ILE A 103 -4.24 -22.98 14.02
C ILE A 103 -4.76 -23.92 12.90
N ILE A 104 -4.29 -23.77 11.66
CA ILE A 104 -4.55 -24.68 10.52
C ILE A 104 -3.22 -25.11 9.92
#